data_AF-A0A6H0QC19-F1
#
_entry.id   AF-A0A6H0QC19-F1
#
_cell.length_a   1.000
_cell.length_b   1.000
_cell.length_c   1.000
_cell.angle_alpha   90.00
_cell.angle_beta   90.00
_cell.angle_gamma   90.00
#
_symmetry.space_group_name_H-M   'P 1'
#
loop_
_entity.id
_entity.type
_entity.pdbx_description
1 polymer ?
#
loop_
_entity_poly.entity_id
_entity_poly.type
_entity_poly.pdbx_seq_one_letter_code
_entity_poly.pdbx_strand_id
1 'polypeptide(L)'
;LALLLGEWINRYLNFWGWTYFPVNFCFPSQLIPGAILLDVILMLGGSMTLTAVVGGLAWGLIFYPGNWPVIAPLHVPVEYNGMMFTL
;
A
#
# COMPACT_ATOMS: atom_id res chain seq x y z
N LEU A 1 1.25 10.74 5.17
CA LEU A 1 1.10 10.21 6.55
C LEU A 1 -0.35 10.23 7.04
N ALA A 2 -1.06 11.36 6.94
CA ALA A 2 -2.44 11.50 7.44
C ALA A 2 -3.42 10.45 6.88
N LEU A 3 -3.33 10.14 5.57
CA LEU A 3 -4.16 9.10 4.94
C LEU A 3 -4.01 7.75 5.66
N LEU A 4 -2.78 7.25 5.81
CA LEU A 4 -2.52 5.97 6.46
C LEU A 4 -2.96 5.95 7.92
N LEU A 5 -2.78 7.05 8.65
CA LEU A 5 -3.26 7.14 10.03
C LEU A 5 -4.80 7.02 10.06
N GLY A 6 -5.50 7.79 9.21
CA GLY A 6 -6.96 7.74 9.13
C GLY A 6 -7.47 6.36 8.71
N GLU A 7 -6.81 5.73 7.73
CA GLU A 7 -7.12 4.37 7.33
C GLU A 7 -6.92 3.38 8.48
N TRP A 8 -5.74 3.34 9.10
CA TRP A 8 -5.47 2.41 10.19
C TRP A 8 -6.43 2.57 11.37
N ILE A 9 -6.74 3.80 11.78
CA ILE A 9 -7.75 4.07 12.81
C ILE A 9 -9.10 3.47 12.40
N ASN A 10 -9.52 3.72 11.15
CA ASN A 10 -10.79 3.21 10.67
C ASN A 10 -10.82 1.67 10.56
N ARG A 11 -9.75 1.04 10.04
CA ARG A 11 -9.67 -0.42 9.89
C ARG A 11 -9.67 -1.14 11.24
N TYR A 12 -8.98 -0.59 12.24
CA TYR A 12 -8.98 -1.20 13.58
C TYR A 12 -10.28 -0.94 14.35
N LEU A 13 -10.77 0.29 14.40
CA LEU A 13 -11.91 0.62 15.26
C LEU A 13 -13.26 0.24 14.63
N ASN A 14 -13.41 0.37 13.31
CA ASN A 14 -14.68 0.09 12.63
C ASN A 14 -14.67 -1.29 11.99
N PHE A 15 -13.79 -1.53 11.00
CA PHE A 15 -13.81 -2.80 10.27
C PHE A 15 -13.58 -4.01 11.17
N TRP A 16 -12.54 -3.97 12.00
CA TRP A 16 -12.28 -5.02 12.97
C TRP A 16 -13.12 -4.85 14.25
N GLY A 17 -13.09 -3.67 14.87
CA GLY A 17 -13.69 -3.45 16.19
C GLY A 17 -15.23 -3.47 16.21
N TRP A 18 -15.90 -3.04 15.13
CA TRP A 18 -17.36 -2.95 15.07
C TRP A 18 -17.99 -3.99 14.15
N THR A 19 -17.41 -4.24 12.97
CA THR A 19 -17.97 -5.17 11.97
C THR A 19 -17.21 -6.50 11.84
N TYR A 20 -16.19 -6.73 12.67
CA TYR A 20 -15.48 -8.00 12.84
C TYR A 20 -14.78 -8.57 11.59
N PHE A 21 -14.45 -7.73 10.61
CA PHE A 21 -13.61 -8.15 9.49
C PHE A 21 -12.15 -8.33 9.94
N PRO A 22 -11.51 -9.48 9.62
CA PRO A 22 -10.11 -9.71 9.96
C PRO A 22 -9.19 -8.59 9.44
N VAL A 23 -8.23 -8.15 10.26
CA VAL A 23 -7.32 -7.05 9.88
C VAL A 23 -6.45 -7.42 8.68
N ASN A 24 -6.07 -8.70 8.56
CA ASN A 24 -5.35 -9.22 7.39
C ASN A 24 -6.22 -9.27 6.11
N PHE A 25 -7.51 -8.96 6.18
CA PHE A 25 -8.39 -8.80 5.03
C PHE A 25 -8.61 -7.32 4.65
N CYS A 26 -8.56 -6.41 5.63
CA CYS A 26 -8.92 -5.00 5.44
C CYS A 26 -7.76 -4.01 5.59
N PHE A 27 -6.50 -4.46 5.65
CA PHE A 27 -5.34 -3.58 5.80
C PHE A 27 -5.20 -2.58 4.62
N PRO A 28 -4.67 -1.36 4.87
CA PRO A 28 -4.44 -0.37 3.82
C PRO A 28 -3.17 -0.65 3.01
N SER A 29 -3.08 -0.02 1.83
CA SER A 29 -1.90 -0.05 0.98
C SER A 29 -0.71 0.72 1.58
N GLN A 30 0.51 0.33 1.25
CA GLN A 30 1.75 1.03 1.60
C GLN A 30 2.07 2.13 0.58
N LEU A 31 1.98 3.39 1.01
CA LEU A 31 2.26 4.58 0.17
C LEU A 31 3.52 5.35 0.59
N ILE A 32 4.10 5.02 1.75
CA ILE A 32 5.23 5.76 2.34
C ILE A 32 6.47 5.75 1.43
N PRO A 33 6.89 4.62 0.82
CA PRO A 33 8.09 4.62 -0.03
C PRO A 33 7.99 5.61 -1.19
N GLY A 34 6.86 5.63 -1.89
CA GLY A 34 6.61 6.57 -2.98
C GLY A 34 6.59 8.03 -2.51
N ALA A 35 5.99 8.30 -1.34
CA ALA A 35 5.92 9.64 -0.77
C ALA A 35 7.31 10.18 -0.45
N ILE A 36 8.17 9.35 0.16
CA ILE A 36 9.56 9.72 0.45
C ILE A 36 10.32 10.03 -0.83
N LEU A 37 10.18 9.20 -1.88
CA LEU A 37 10.83 9.45 -3.16
C LEU A 37 10.37 10.76 -3.81
N LEU A 38 9.07 11.06 -3.79
CA LEU A 38 8.53 12.32 -4.29
C LEU A 38 9.14 13.52 -3.56
N ASP A 39 9.16 13.49 -2.22
CA ASP A 39 9.70 14.58 -1.40
C ASP A 39 11.20 14.77 -1.64
N VAL A 40 11.97 13.69 -1.70
CA VAL A 40 13.42 13.74 -1.94
C VAL A 40 13.74 14.25 -3.35
N ILE A 41 13.00 13.82 -4.38
CA ILE A 41 13.19 14.31 -5.75
C ILE A 41 12.89 15.81 -5.84
N LEU A 42 11.83 16.28 -5.19
CA LEU A 42 11.52 17.70 -5.14
C LEU A 42 12.57 18.49 -4.36
N MET A 43 13.00 17.98 -3.21
CA MET A 43 14.02 18.63 -2.37
C MET A 43 15.36 18.77 -3.08
N LEU A 44 15.83 17.74 -3.77
CA LEU A 44 17.11 17.75 -4.48
C LEU A 44 17.03 18.46 -5.84
N GLY A 45 15.91 18.33 -6.53
CA GLY A 45 15.72 18.89 -7.87
C GLY A 45 15.25 20.34 -7.89
N GLY A 46 14.55 20.81 -6.84
CA GLY A 46 14.00 22.16 -6.76
C GLY A 46 13.01 22.53 -7.87
N SER A 47 12.51 21.55 -8.63
CA SER A 47 11.76 21.75 -9.87
C SER A 47 10.50 20.90 -9.90
N MET A 48 9.35 21.57 -10.04
CA MET A 48 8.06 20.90 -10.15
C MET A 48 7.96 20.05 -11.42
N THR A 49 8.55 20.48 -12.54
CA THR A 49 8.55 19.71 -13.79
C THR A 49 9.34 18.42 -13.63
N LEU A 50 10.49 18.47 -12.94
CA LEU A 50 11.30 17.27 -12.68
C LEU A 50 10.55 16.31 -11.76
N THR A 51 9.94 16.80 -10.68
CA THR A 51 9.15 15.98 -9.75
C THR A 51 7.93 15.37 -10.43
N ALA A 52 7.25 16.09 -11.32
CA ALA A 52 6.10 15.56 -12.04
C ALA A 52 6.49 14.38 -12.94
N VAL A 53 7.61 14.48 -13.66
CA VAL A 53 8.07 13.43 -14.56
C VAL A 53 8.73 12.29 -13.78
N VAL A 54 9.86 12.57 -13.12
CA VAL A 54 10.68 11.54 -12.46
C VAL A 54 10.02 11.06 -11.18
N GLY A 55 9.51 11.98 -10.37
CA GLY A 55 8.82 11.64 -9.13
C GLY A 55 7.50 10.91 -9.38
N GLY A 56 6.72 11.33 -10.38
CA GLY A 56 5.51 10.61 -10.80
C GLY A 56 5.79 9.18 -11.26
N LEU A 57 6.85 8.98 -12.07
CA LEU A 57 7.30 7.65 -12.48
C LEU A 57 7.77 6.82 -11.27
N ALA A 58 8.59 7.40 -10.39
CA ALA A 58 9.10 6.73 -9.20
C ALA A 58 7.96 6.28 -8.27
N TRP A 59 6.94 7.14 -8.08
CA TRP A 59 5.74 6.81 -7.31
C TRP A 59 5.02 5.59 -7.86
N GLY A 60 4.76 5.56 -9.17
CA GLY A 60 4.08 4.44 -9.82
C GLY A 60 4.88 3.13 -9.74
N LEU A 61 6.18 3.20 -10.02
CA LEU A 61 7.05 2.03 -10.06
C LEU A 61 7.29 1.39 -8.69
N ILE A 62 7.39 2.20 -7.62
CA ILE A 62 7.66 1.68 -6.28
C ILE A 62 6.42 1.16 -5.57
N PHE A 63 5.21 1.46 -6.08
CA PHE A 63 3.97 1.09 -5.43
C PHE A 63 3.83 -0.43 -5.21
N TYR A 64 3.96 -1.24 -6.28
CA TYR A 64 3.82 -2.69 -6.15
C TYR A 64 4.97 -3.33 -5.35
N PRO A 65 6.25 -3.02 -5.60
CA PRO A 65 7.35 -3.52 -4.76
C PRO A 65 7.22 -3.15 -3.28
N GLY A 66 6.69 -1.97 -2.96
CA GLY A 66 6.46 -1.55 -1.58
C GLY A 66 5.33 -2.30 -0.88
N ASN A 67 4.35 -2.81 -1.63
CA ASN A 67 3.22 -3.57 -1.11
C ASN A 67 3.45 -5.08 -1.10
N TRP A 68 4.30 -5.58 -2.01
CA TRP A 68 4.56 -7.01 -2.20
C TRP A 68 4.90 -7.77 -0.91
N PRO A 69 5.78 -7.28 0.00
CA PRO A 69 6.09 -7.99 1.24
C PRO A 69 4.89 -8.27 2.16
N VAL A 70 3.84 -7.45 2.05
CA VAL A 70 2.62 -7.60 2.86
C VAL A 70 1.61 -8.52 2.17
N ILE A 71 1.46 -8.41 0.85
CA ILE A 71 0.42 -9.14 0.10
C ILE A 71 0.87 -10.51 -0.42
N ALA A 72 2.18 -10.74 -0.58
CA ALA A 72 2.71 -11.99 -1.12
C ALA A 72 2.23 -13.25 -0.37
N PRO A 73 2.15 -13.26 0.97
CA PRO A 73 1.63 -14.42 1.71
C PRO A 73 0.19 -14.78 1.32
N LEU A 74 -0.63 -13.81 0.90
CA LEU A 74 -2.01 -14.03 0.48
C LEU A 74 -2.13 -14.58 -0.95
N HIS A 75 -1.02 -14.63 -1.71
CA HIS A 75 -1.02 -15.14 -3.09
C HIS A 75 -0.56 -16.60 -3.18
N VAL A 76 -0.32 -17.26 -2.05
CA VAL A 76 0.00 -18.70 -2.01
C VAL A 76 -1.26 -19.48 -2.38
N PRO A 77 -1.20 -20.42 -3.34
CA PRO A 77 -2.36 -21.17 -3.78
C PRO A 77 -2.79 -22.20 -2.73
N VAL A 78 -4.10 -22.40 -2.62
CA VAL A 78 -4.74 -23.44 -1.82
C VAL A 78 -5.77 -24.17 -2.67
N GLU A 79 -5.93 -25.47 -2.43
CA GLU A 79 -7.05 -26.23 -2.99
C GLU A 79 -8.24 -26.15 -2.05
N TYR A 80 -9.37 -25.64 -2.53
CA TYR A 80 -10.62 -25.61 -1.80
C TYR A 80 -11.73 -26.24 -2.66
N ASN A 81 -12.24 -27.40 -2.21
CA ASN A 81 -13.25 -28.19 -2.90
C ASN A 81 -12.90 -28.49 -4.37
N GLY A 82 -11.65 -28.89 -4.65
CA GLY A 82 -11.19 -29.24 -5.99
C GLY A 82 -10.91 -28.06 -6.93
N MET A 83 -10.97 -26.81 -6.43
CA MET A 83 -10.61 -25.60 -7.16
C MET A 83 -9.43 -24.89 -6.49
N MET A 84 -8.60 -24.22 -7.30
CA MET A 84 -7.49 -23.40 -6.79
C MET A 84 -8.00 -22.01 -6.38
N PHE A 85 -7.65 -21.60 -5.17
CA PHE A 85 -7.81 -20.26 -4.63
C PHE A 85 -6.47 -19.72 -4.15
N THR A 86 -6.38 -18.43 -3.88
CA THR A 86 -5.31 -17.87 -3.06
C THR A 86 -5.78 -17.74 -1.61
N LEU A 87 -4.84 -17.62 -0.66
CA LEU A 87 -5.15 -17.40 0.76
C LEU A 87 -5.96 -16.12 1.05
#